data_AF-A0B8X8-F1
#
_entry.id   AF-A0B8X8-F1
#
_cell.length_a   1.000
_cell.length_b   1.000
_cell.length_c   1.000
_cell.angle_alpha   90.00
_cell.angle_beta   90.00
_cell.angle_gamma   90.00
#
_symmetry.space_group_name_H-M   'P 1'
#
loop_
_entity.id
_entity.type
_entity.pdbx_description
1 polymer ?
#
loop_
_entity_poly.entity_id
_entity_poly.type
_entity_poly.pdbx_seq_one_letter_code
_entity_poly.pdbx_strand_id
1 'polypeptide(L)'
;MPKVYISLSFDRVRFKCQRCGACCHHRRPSEFPDLIPPELVQRFVERSNLIHLNEDEVTRISRVYGLRPDEFVDTLYPYNGRTVRVSDDGLKVVLDIPVLKSKPDTTCVFYDNGCRIYPHRPRACRLFPFRISEREIAGDVVLSIDYNPGCPGIGKGDYADTRKIRELAVEIFSRRMNAITRETKELIASGSIKPDMVVYRTMPGGPRTR
;
A
#
# COMPACT_ATOMS: atom_id res chain seq x y z
N MET A 1 22.48 5.04 7.09
CA MET A 1 21.27 4.50 6.46
C MET A 1 20.47 3.79 7.53
N PRO A 2 19.15 4.01 7.62
CA PRO A 2 18.30 3.30 8.58
C PRO A 2 18.35 1.80 8.29
N LYS A 3 18.52 0.97 9.33
CA LYS A 3 18.45 -0.49 9.21
C LYS A 3 16.99 -0.92 9.16
N VAL A 4 16.71 -1.97 8.40
CA VAL A 4 15.37 -2.58 8.33
C VAL A 4 15.42 -3.94 9.00
N TYR A 5 14.68 -4.09 10.09
CA TYR A 5 14.49 -5.35 10.80
C TYR A 5 13.13 -5.94 10.48
N ILE A 6 13.04 -7.26 10.46
CA ILE A 6 11.78 -7.97 10.19
C ILE A 6 11.50 -8.89 11.36
N SER A 7 10.30 -8.80 11.92
CA SER A 7 9.81 -9.71 12.95
C SER A 7 8.53 -10.39 12.50
N LEU A 8 8.37 -11.67 12.83
CA LEU A 8 7.10 -12.37 12.69
C LEU A 8 6.42 -12.43 14.05
N SER A 9 5.14 -12.09 14.07
CA SER A 9 4.28 -12.20 15.27
C SER A 9 3.61 -13.57 15.38
N PHE A 10 4.07 -14.54 14.60
CA PHE A 10 3.58 -15.92 14.59
C PHE A 10 4.74 -16.88 14.29
N ASP A 11 4.66 -18.10 14.84
CA ASP A 11 5.67 -19.14 14.59
C ASP A 11 5.34 -19.93 13.31
N ARG A 12 4.24 -20.67 13.31
CA ARG A 12 3.77 -21.45 12.16
C ARG A 12 2.29 -21.27 11.94
N VAL A 13 1.91 -21.12 10.67
CA VAL A 13 0.51 -21.06 10.26
C VAL A 13 0.33 -21.80 8.94
N ARG A 14 -0.73 -22.61 8.85
CA ARG A 14 -1.13 -23.24 7.59
C ARG A 14 -1.93 -22.25 6.76
N PHE A 15 -1.63 -22.15 5.47
CA PHE A 15 -2.36 -21.28 4.57
C PHE A 15 -2.49 -21.83 3.14
N LYS A 16 -3.72 -21.79 2.62
CA LYS A 16 -4.01 -21.97 1.19
C LYS A 16 -5.06 -20.97 0.76
N CYS A 17 -4.75 -20.15 -0.24
CA CYS A 17 -5.74 -19.23 -0.81
C CYS A 17 -6.93 -20.01 -1.38
N GLN A 18 -8.14 -19.71 -0.90
CA GLN A 18 -9.38 -20.37 -1.33
C GLN A 18 -10.01 -19.72 -2.57
N ARG A 19 -9.38 -18.69 -3.15
CA ARG A 19 -9.92 -17.88 -4.25
C ARG A 19 -11.31 -17.27 -3.97
N CYS A 20 -11.68 -17.13 -2.70
CA CYS A 20 -12.99 -16.63 -2.26
C CYS A 20 -13.19 -15.12 -2.40
N GLY A 21 -12.17 -14.35 -2.77
CA GLY A 21 -12.28 -12.89 -2.88
C GLY A 21 -12.30 -12.12 -1.55
N ALA A 22 -12.17 -12.76 -0.39
CA ALA A 22 -12.15 -12.07 0.91
C ALA A 22 -11.10 -10.94 0.98
N CYS A 23 -9.94 -11.12 0.33
CA CYS A 23 -8.89 -10.10 0.23
C CYS A 23 -9.25 -8.86 -0.62
N CYS A 24 -10.28 -8.97 -1.47
CA CYS A 24 -10.69 -7.91 -2.39
C CYS A 24 -11.63 -6.89 -1.74
N HIS A 25 -11.87 -6.95 -0.43
CA HIS A 25 -12.70 -5.99 0.28
C HIS A 25 -11.78 -5.04 1.03
N HIS A 26 -11.50 -3.87 0.44
CA HIS A 26 -10.58 -2.88 1.00
C HIS A 26 -11.38 -1.81 1.71
N ARG A 27 -11.08 -1.58 2.99
CA ARG A 27 -11.78 -0.57 3.79
C ARG A 27 -10.84 0.60 4.09
N ARG A 28 -11.20 1.78 3.58
CA ARG A 28 -10.69 3.05 4.11
C ARG A 28 -11.49 3.37 5.39
N PRO A 29 -10.83 3.67 6.51
CA PRO A 29 -11.50 4.20 7.70
C PRO A 29 -12.20 5.53 7.40
N SER A 30 -13.49 5.65 7.75
CA SER A 30 -14.30 6.85 7.45
C SER A 30 -14.01 8.02 8.39
N GLU A 31 -13.40 7.76 9.55
CA GLU A 31 -13.14 8.77 10.58
C GLU A 31 -11.92 9.66 10.31
N PHE A 32 -11.18 9.39 9.23
CA PHE A 32 -9.97 10.14 8.92
C PHE A 32 -10.20 11.13 7.74
N PRO A 33 -9.54 12.32 7.76
CA PRO A 33 -9.60 13.31 6.68
C PRO A 33 -8.74 12.91 5.46
N ASP A 34 -9.00 13.46 4.28
CA ASP A 34 -8.31 13.05 3.04
C ASP A 34 -6.77 13.20 3.06
N LEU A 35 -6.25 14.12 3.87
CA LEU A 35 -4.83 14.29 4.14
C LEU A 35 -4.53 14.01 5.61
N ILE A 36 -3.60 13.10 5.84
CA ILE A 36 -3.17 12.62 7.15
C ILE A 36 -1.87 13.31 7.53
N PRO A 37 -1.86 14.09 8.63
CA PRO A 37 -0.64 14.67 9.14
C PRO A 37 0.22 13.59 9.82
N PRO A 38 1.54 13.82 9.99
CA PRO A 38 2.49 12.81 10.49
C PRO A 38 2.04 12.09 11.77
N GLU A 39 1.47 12.82 12.72
CA GLU A 39 1.03 12.33 14.02
C GLU A 39 -0.12 11.31 13.96
N LEU A 40 -0.86 11.25 12.85
CA LEU A 40 -1.95 10.29 12.64
C LEU A 40 -1.57 9.10 11.75
N VAL A 41 -0.36 9.09 11.16
CA VAL A 41 0.07 8.08 10.18
C VAL A 41 0.08 6.67 10.77
N GLN A 42 0.63 6.49 11.98
CA GLN A 42 0.69 5.17 12.61
C GLN A 42 -0.71 4.59 12.81
N ARG A 43 -1.61 5.37 13.41
CA ARG A 43 -3.01 4.97 13.65
C ARG A 43 -3.74 4.63 12.36
N PHE A 44 -3.45 5.35 11.27
CA PHE A 44 -4.00 5.06 9.94
C PHE A 44 -3.48 3.73 9.38
N VAL A 45 -2.16 3.49 9.44
CA VAL A 45 -1.55 2.24 8.95
C VAL A 45 -2.13 1.03 9.67
N GLU A 46 -2.35 1.11 10.97
CA GLU A 46 -2.95 0.02 11.78
C GLU A 46 -4.42 -0.27 11.42
N ARG A 47 -5.17 0.72 10.91
CA ARG A 47 -6.61 0.63 10.66
C ARG A 47 -7.00 0.47 9.20
N SER A 48 -6.09 0.76 8.28
CA SER A 48 -6.34 0.70 6.84
C SER A 48 -5.88 -0.63 6.23
N ASN A 49 -6.59 -1.08 5.21
CA ASN A 49 -6.20 -2.24 4.41
C ASN A 49 -6.09 -1.86 2.92
N LEU A 50 -5.43 -0.73 2.66
CA LEU A 50 -5.21 -0.24 1.30
C LEU A 50 -4.10 -1.06 0.64
N ILE A 51 -4.31 -1.43 -0.62
CA ILE A 51 -3.35 -2.17 -1.41
C ILE A 51 -2.49 -1.17 -2.17
N HIS A 52 -1.32 -0.85 -1.65
CA HIS A 52 -0.36 -0.01 -2.36
C HIS A 52 0.12 -0.67 -3.65
N LEU A 53 0.24 0.14 -4.71
CA LEU A 53 0.78 -0.25 -6.00
C LEU A 53 2.14 0.41 -6.21
N ASN A 54 3.09 -0.32 -6.76
CA ASN A 54 4.34 0.25 -7.25
C ASN A 54 4.23 0.58 -8.74
N GLU A 55 5.11 1.47 -9.23
CA GLU A 55 5.17 1.91 -10.63
C GLU A 55 5.24 0.74 -11.63
N ASP A 56 6.02 -0.31 -11.31
CA ASP A 56 6.13 -1.50 -12.15
C ASP A 56 4.83 -2.32 -12.18
N GLU A 57 4.03 -2.27 -11.12
CA GLU A 57 2.74 -2.95 -11.05
C GLU A 57 1.68 -2.20 -11.83
N VAL A 58 1.67 -0.87 -11.73
CA VAL A 58 0.79 -0.02 -12.54
C VAL A 58 1.07 -0.26 -14.02
N THR A 59 2.34 -0.14 -14.43
CA THR A 59 2.77 -0.37 -15.82
C THR A 59 2.39 -1.77 -16.31
N ARG A 60 2.67 -2.80 -15.50
CA ARG A 60 2.37 -4.19 -15.85
C ARG A 60 0.86 -4.44 -15.98
N ILE A 61 0.05 -3.91 -15.07
CA ILE A 61 -1.42 -4.07 -15.11
C ILE A 61 -1.97 -3.35 -16.34
N SER A 62 -1.55 -2.11 -16.60
CA SER A 62 -1.96 -1.38 -17.80
C SER A 62 -1.64 -2.15 -19.07
N ARG A 63 -0.41 -2.68 -19.19
CA ARG A 63 0.00 -3.45 -20.37
C ARG A 63 -0.78 -4.74 -20.56
N VAL A 64 -0.99 -5.51 -19.49
CA VAL A 64 -1.62 -6.85 -19.58
C VAL A 64 -3.12 -6.75 -19.82
N TYR A 65 -3.79 -5.75 -19.25
CA TYR A 65 -5.25 -5.64 -19.28
C TYR A 65 -5.78 -4.53 -20.20
N GLY A 66 -4.89 -3.76 -20.84
CA GLY A 66 -5.28 -2.65 -21.71
C GLY A 66 -5.99 -1.50 -20.97
N LEU A 67 -5.69 -1.33 -19.68
CA LEU A 67 -6.34 -0.33 -18.82
C LEU A 67 -5.44 0.89 -18.65
N ARG A 68 -6.04 2.07 -18.64
CA ARG A 68 -5.35 3.28 -18.19
C ARG A 68 -5.18 3.25 -16.67
N PRO A 69 -4.11 3.86 -16.12
CA PRO A 69 -3.91 3.91 -14.68
C PRO A 69 -5.11 4.46 -13.90
N ASP A 70 -5.82 5.49 -14.39
CA ASP A 70 -6.97 6.09 -13.72
C ASP A 70 -8.15 5.12 -13.51
N GLU A 71 -8.19 4.02 -14.26
CA GLU A 71 -9.24 3.00 -14.14
C GLU A 71 -9.05 2.09 -12.93
N PHE A 72 -7.80 1.91 -12.44
CA PHE A 72 -7.51 0.95 -11.36
C PHE A 72 -6.57 1.46 -10.26
N VAL A 73 -5.92 2.60 -10.48
CA VAL A 73 -5.17 3.33 -9.46
C VAL A 73 -6.11 4.34 -8.82
N ASP A 74 -6.01 4.45 -7.50
CA ASP A 74 -6.67 5.46 -6.71
C ASP A 74 -5.61 6.24 -5.93
N THR A 75 -5.74 7.56 -5.98
CA THR A 75 -4.88 8.57 -5.39
C THR A 75 -5.77 9.74 -4.99
N LEU A 76 -5.30 10.61 -4.09
CA LEU A 76 -6.08 11.79 -3.74
C LEU A 76 -6.19 12.79 -4.89
N TYR A 77 -5.15 12.89 -5.72
CA TYR A 77 -5.12 13.75 -6.89
C TYR A 77 -5.01 12.91 -8.17
N PRO A 78 -5.31 13.46 -9.36
CA PRO A 78 -5.16 12.73 -10.62
C PRO A 78 -3.77 12.11 -10.76
N TYR A 79 -3.73 10.79 -10.90
CA TYR A 79 -2.48 10.04 -10.93
C TYR A 79 -1.66 10.43 -12.16
N ASN A 80 -0.40 10.83 -11.92
CA ASN A 80 0.52 11.33 -12.95
C ASN A 80 1.81 10.49 -13.03
N GLY A 81 1.79 9.26 -12.49
CA GLY A 81 2.98 8.40 -12.42
C GLY A 81 3.88 8.66 -11.21
N ARG A 82 3.62 9.70 -10.42
CA ARG A 82 4.41 10.06 -9.24
C ARG A 82 3.70 9.74 -7.93
N THR A 83 4.47 9.64 -6.87
CA THR A 83 4.03 9.33 -5.50
C THR A 83 4.23 10.50 -4.53
N VAL A 84 5.06 11.47 -4.90
CA VAL A 84 5.35 12.68 -4.15
C VAL A 84 4.80 13.89 -4.90
N ARG A 85 4.04 14.70 -4.19
CA ARG A 85 3.53 15.98 -4.69
C ARG A 85 3.99 17.09 -3.79
N VAL A 86 4.11 18.26 -4.37
CA VAL A 86 4.41 19.48 -3.64
C VAL A 86 3.31 20.48 -3.91
N SER A 87 2.89 21.16 -2.86
CA SER A 87 1.87 22.21 -2.90
C SER A 87 2.27 23.30 -1.89
N ASP A 88 1.46 24.35 -1.81
CA ASP A 88 1.67 25.45 -0.88
C ASP A 88 3.06 26.07 -0.99
N ASP A 89 3.45 26.38 -2.24
CA ASP A 89 4.74 26.98 -2.57
C ASP A 89 5.95 26.27 -1.94
N GLY A 90 5.94 24.94 -1.95
CA GLY A 90 7.06 24.14 -1.42
C GLY A 90 6.98 23.79 0.06
N LEU A 91 6.00 24.33 0.79
CA LEU A 91 5.82 24.08 2.23
C LEU A 91 5.06 22.78 2.53
N LYS A 92 4.32 22.24 1.55
CA LYS A 92 3.50 21.05 1.75
C LYS A 92 3.91 19.93 0.80
N VAL A 93 4.55 18.91 1.36
CA VAL A 93 4.88 17.66 0.66
C VAL A 93 3.80 16.64 0.92
N VAL A 94 3.22 16.07 -0.12
CA VAL A 94 2.15 15.08 -0.02
C VAL A 94 2.59 13.76 -0.63
N LEU A 95 2.60 12.72 0.20
CA LEU A 95 2.79 11.34 -0.22
C LEU A 95 1.47 10.79 -0.78
N ASP A 96 1.26 11.02 -2.08
CA ASP A 96 0.11 10.55 -2.85
C ASP A 96 0.36 9.14 -3.40
N ILE A 97 0.51 8.19 -2.48
CA ILE A 97 0.92 6.83 -2.78
C ILE A 97 -0.21 6.10 -3.51
N PRO A 98 -0.01 5.61 -4.75
CA PRO A 98 -1.05 4.94 -5.51
C PRO A 98 -1.50 3.66 -4.80
N VAL A 99 -2.82 3.48 -4.72
CA VAL A 99 -3.43 2.26 -4.20
C VAL A 99 -4.36 1.64 -5.23
N LEU A 100 -4.69 0.38 -5.04
CA LEU A 100 -5.68 -0.32 -5.85
C LEU A 100 -7.07 0.27 -5.59
N LYS A 101 -7.71 0.71 -6.66
CA LYS A 101 -9.02 1.36 -6.62
C LYS A 101 -10.11 0.41 -6.13
N SER A 102 -10.96 0.93 -5.25
CA SER A 102 -12.18 0.24 -4.80
C SER A 102 -13.41 0.79 -5.52
N LYS A 103 -14.37 -0.07 -5.83
CA LYS A 103 -15.72 0.27 -6.29
C LYS A 103 -16.54 0.94 -5.17
N PRO A 104 -17.71 1.52 -5.49
CA PRO A 104 -18.59 2.12 -4.47
C PRO A 104 -19.00 1.15 -3.35
N ASP A 105 -19.11 -0.14 -3.63
CA ASP A 105 -19.44 -1.20 -2.66
C ASP A 105 -18.23 -1.64 -1.80
N THR A 106 -17.10 -0.92 -1.85
CA THR A 106 -15.84 -1.20 -1.16
C THR A 106 -15.07 -2.45 -1.64
N THR A 107 -15.55 -3.11 -2.69
CA THR A 107 -14.79 -4.19 -3.34
C THR A 107 -13.72 -3.61 -4.27
N CYS A 108 -12.66 -4.39 -4.50
CA CYS A 108 -11.61 -4.07 -5.46
C CYS A 108 -12.21 -3.88 -6.86
N VAL A 109 -11.70 -2.94 -7.64
CA VAL A 109 -12.09 -2.73 -9.05
C VAL A 109 -11.98 -4.00 -9.90
N PHE A 110 -11.08 -4.91 -9.54
CA PHE A 110 -10.87 -6.19 -10.23
C PHE A 110 -11.68 -7.37 -9.65
N TYR A 111 -12.50 -7.13 -8.64
CA TYR A 111 -13.37 -8.16 -8.07
C TYR A 111 -14.63 -8.32 -8.94
N ASP A 112 -14.93 -9.55 -9.33
CA ASP A 112 -16.16 -9.92 -10.02
C ASP A 112 -16.44 -11.40 -9.74
N ASN A 113 -17.16 -11.67 -8.64
CA ASN A 113 -17.36 -13.02 -8.08
C ASN A 113 -16.05 -13.82 -7.93
N GLY A 114 -14.94 -13.11 -7.73
CA GLY A 114 -13.58 -13.64 -7.82
C GLY A 114 -12.57 -12.56 -8.20
N CYS A 115 -11.29 -12.82 -7.96
CA CYS A 115 -10.22 -11.86 -8.33
C CYS A 115 -9.85 -12.04 -9.81
N ARG A 116 -10.31 -11.15 -10.70
CA ARG A 116 -10.02 -11.26 -12.14
C ARG A 116 -8.54 -11.10 -12.49
N ILE A 117 -7.78 -10.42 -11.62
CA ILE A 117 -6.33 -10.24 -11.80
C ILE A 117 -5.47 -11.27 -11.07
N TYR A 118 -6.05 -12.41 -10.63
CA TYR A 118 -5.37 -13.37 -9.76
C TYR A 118 -3.95 -13.78 -10.20
N PRO A 119 -3.68 -14.09 -11.49
CA PRO A 119 -2.34 -14.45 -11.97
C PRO A 119 -1.34 -13.29 -11.92
N HIS A 120 -1.86 -12.06 -11.92
CA HIS A 120 -1.11 -10.82 -12.07
C HIS A 120 -1.27 -9.90 -10.86
N ARG A 121 -1.67 -10.46 -9.70
CA ARG A 121 -1.87 -9.73 -8.45
C ARG A 121 -0.67 -8.85 -8.09
N PRO A 122 -0.89 -7.63 -7.60
CA PRO A 122 0.12 -6.82 -6.94
C PRO A 122 0.76 -7.58 -5.77
N ARG A 123 1.96 -7.19 -5.38
CA ARG A 123 2.73 -7.77 -4.27
C ARG A 123 1.94 -7.71 -2.97
N ALA A 124 1.34 -6.57 -2.66
CA ALA A 124 0.47 -6.43 -1.49
C ALA A 124 -0.71 -7.44 -1.51
N CYS A 125 -1.34 -7.68 -2.67
CA CYS A 125 -2.39 -8.71 -2.81
C CYS A 125 -1.86 -10.16 -2.72
N ARG A 126 -0.58 -10.39 -3.06
CA ARG A 126 0.07 -11.72 -2.90
C ARG A 126 0.42 -12.00 -1.45
N LEU A 127 0.66 -10.96 -0.66
CA LEU A 127 1.01 -11.06 0.75
C LEU A 127 -0.21 -11.45 1.61
N PHE A 128 -1.42 -11.07 1.21
CA PHE A 128 -2.62 -11.47 1.95
C PHE A 128 -2.70 -13.00 2.14
N PRO A 129 -3.00 -13.50 3.36
CA PRO A 129 -3.57 -12.82 4.53
C PRO A 129 -2.56 -12.22 5.50
N PHE A 130 -1.27 -12.24 5.18
CA PHE A 130 -0.23 -11.64 6.00
C PHE A 130 -0.27 -10.12 5.87
N ARG A 131 -0.09 -9.40 6.98
CA ARG A 131 -0.11 -7.92 7.01
C ARG A 131 1.20 -7.41 7.60
N ILE A 132 1.59 -6.22 7.18
CA ILE A 132 2.81 -5.56 7.64
C ILE A 132 2.39 -4.37 8.50
N SER A 133 2.89 -4.33 9.72
CA SER A 133 2.94 -3.13 10.54
C SER A 133 4.36 -2.57 10.51
N GLU A 134 4.47 -1.26 10.34
CA GLU A 134 5.73 -0.56 10.24
C GLU A 134 5.90 0.34 11.47
N ARG A 135 7.06 0.27 12.12
CA ARG A 135 7.41 1.14 13.24
C ARG A 135 8.81 1.68 13.06
N GLU A 136 8.99 2.97 13.33
CA GLU A 136 10.30 3.59 13.42
C GLU A 136 10.76 3.57 14.88
N ILE A 137 11.98 3.09 15.12
CA ILE A 137 12.58 2.99 16.45
C ILE A 137 14.01 3.49 16.35
N ALA A 138 14.30 4.63 17.00
CA ALA A 138 15.63 5.25 17.01
C ALA A 138 16.24 5.43 15.60
N GLY A 139 15.41 5.75 14.61
CA GLY A 139 15.81 5.93 13.21
C GLY A 139 15.95 4.62 12.41
N ASP A 140 15.75 3.45 13.01
CA ASP A 140 15.64 2.18 12.31
C ASP A 140 14.16 1.82 12.05
N VAL A 141 13.90 0.97 11.05
CA VAL A 141 12.55 0.51 10.70
C VAL A 141 12.36 -0.94 11.10
N VAL A 142 11.27 -1.23 11.81
CA VAL A 142 10.84 -2.60 12.13
C VAL A 142 9.57 -2.92 11.36
N LEU A 143 9.66 -3.94 10.49
CA LEU A 143 8.54 -4.55 9.79
C LEU A 143 8.04 -5.74 10.60
N SER A 144 6.93 -5.57 11.31
CA SER A 144 6.26 -6.65 12.03
C SER A 144 5.21 -7.28 11.14
N ILE A 145 5.25 -8.60 10.97
CA ILE A 145 4.34 -9.34 10.11
C ILE A 145 3.43 -10.22 10.96
N ASP A 146 2.13 -9.99 10.83
CA ASP A 146 1.08 -10.85 11.38
C ASP A 146 0.22 -11.45 10.25
N TYR A 147 -0.91 -12.08 10.60
CA TYR A 147 -1.89 -12.53 9.63
C TYR A 147 -3.31 -12.21 10.08
N ASN A 148 -4.22 -12.08 9.11
CA ASN A 148 -5.64 -11.97 9.37
C ASN A 148 -6.24 -13.34 9.74
N PRO A 149 -6.63 -13.60 11.01
CA PRO A 149 -7.20 -14.89 11.40
C PRO A 149 -8.57 -15.14 10.78
N GLY A 150 -9.29 -14.09 10.37
CA GLY A 150 -10.59 -14.21 9.69
C GLY A 150 -10.50 -14.63 8.23
N CYS A 151 -9.31 -14.85 7.67
CA CYS A 151 -9.18 -15.31 6.29
C CYS A 151 -9.60 -16.79 6.18
N PRO A 152 -10.54 -17.15 5.27
CA PRO A 152 -10.99 -18.54 5.09
C PRO A 152 -9.90 -19.55 4.68
N GLY A 153 -8.72 -19.06 4.25
CA GLY A 153 -7.58 -19.88 3.89
C GLY A 153 -6.66 -20.25 5.05
N ILE A 154 -6.81 -19.61 6.22
CA ILE A 154 -6.02 -19.93 7.42
C ILE A 154 -6.41 -21.31 7.93
N GLY A 155 -5.41 -22.09 8.36
CA GLY A 155 -5.59 -23.46 8.80
C GLY A 155 -5.73 -24.48 7.66
N LYS A 156 -5.70 -24.04 6.39
CA LYS A 156 -5.81 -24.90 5.20
C LYS A 156 -4.45 -25.07 4.52
N GLY A 157 -4.26 -26.19 3.82
CA GLY A 157 -3.04 -26.47 3.05
C GLY A 157 -1.78 -26.61 3.90
N ASP A 158 -0.63 -26.31 3.30
CA ASP A 158 0.68 -26.46 3.91
C ASP A 158 1.06 -25.28 4.81
N TYR A 159 2.13 -25.45 5.57
CA TYR A 159 2.72 -24.35 6.33
C TYR A 159 3.19 -23.23 5.40
N ALA A 160 2.83 -22.00 5.76
CA ALA A 160 3.20 -20.84 4.98
C ALA A 160 4.73 -20.65 4.95
N ASP A 161 5.26 -20.37 3.76
CA ASP A 161 6.68 -20.16 3.54
C ASP A 161 7.09 -18.79 4.12
N THR A 162 7.58 -18.80 5.36
CA THR A 162 7.95 -17.59 6.09
C THR A 162 9.13 -16.84 5.45
N ARG A 163 9.98 -17.52 4.66
CA ARG A 163 11.04 -16.84 3.91
C ARG A 163 10.43 -16.01 2.77
N LYS A 164 9.54 -16.59 1.97
CA LYS A 164 8.83 -15.87 0.90
C LYS A 164 8.01 -14.70 1.41
N ILE A 165 7.36 -14.87 2.57
CA ILE A 165 6.58 -13.79 3.20
C ILE A 165 7.49 -12.60 3.57
N ARG A 166 8.64 -12.87 4.20
CA ARG A 166 9.62 -11.83 4.55
C ARG A 166 10.18 -11.15 3.29
N GLU A 167 10.56 -11.91 2.27
CA GLU A 167 11.06 -11.38 1.00
C GLU A 167 10.05 -10.45 0.35
N LEU A 168 8.78 -10.85 0.30
CA LEU A 168 7.71 -10.04 -0.27
C LEU A 168 7.45 -8.77 0.56
N ALA A 169 7.51 -8.87 1.89
CA ALA A 169 7.35 -7.70 2.77
C ALA A 169 8.47 -6.68 2.58
N VAL A 170 9.73 -7.13 2.47
CA VAL A 170 10.87 -6.27 2.14
C VAL A 170 10.68 -5.65 0.77
N GLU A 171 10.28 -6.43 -0.24
CA GLU A 171 10.10 -5.91 -1.58
C GLU A 171 9.03 -4.81 -1.63
N ILE A 172 7.90 -5.00 -0.94
CA ILE A 172 6.85 -3.99 -0.82
C ILE A 172 7.39 -2.71 -0.17
N PHE A 173 8.06 -2.84 0.97
CA PHE A 173 8.61 -1.71 1.72
C PHE A 173 9.68 -0.96 0.92
N SER A 174 10.69 -1.67 0.43
CA SER A 174 11.84 -1.09 -0.27
C SER A 174 11.43 -0.39 -1.55
N ARG A 175 10.53 -0.97 -2.36
CA ARG A 175 10.07 -0.32 -3.61
C ARG A 175 9.36 1.00 -3.33
N ARG A 176 8.47 1.01 -2.34
CA ARG A 176 7.76 2.23 -1.93
C ARG A 176 8.71 3.29 -1.41
N MET A 177 9.62 2.91 -0.51
CA MET A 177 10.61 3.84 0.05
C MET A 177 11.58 4.38 -1.01
N ASN A 178 12.00 3.54 -1.95
CA ASN A 178 12.89 3.96 -3.04
C ASN A 178 12.20 4.95 -3.99
N ALA A 179 10.92 4.73 -4.32
CA ALA A 179 10.15 5.66 -5.15
C ALA A 179 10.02 7.03 -4.46
N ILE A 180 9.58 7.05 -3.20
CA ILE A 180 9.47 8.28 -2.40
C ILE A 180 10.83 8.97 -2.29
N THR A 181 11.89 8.25 -1.92
CA THR A 181 13.22 8.84 -1.73
C THR A 181 13.76 9.45 -3.02
N ARG A 182 13.58 8.77 -4.16
CA ARG A 182 14.02 9.25 -5.46
C ARG A 182 13.31 10.55 -5.83
N GLU A 183 11.98 10.55 -5.80
CA GLU A 183 11.18 11.72 -6.18
C GLU A 183 11.41 12.90 -5.24
N THR A 184 11.50 12.66 -3.92
CA THR A 184 11.82 13.72 -2.95
C THR A 184 13.20 14.33 -3.19
N LYS A 185 14.22 13.51 -3.50
CA LYS A 185 15.56 14.03 -3.84
C LYS A 185 15.55 14.89 -5.09
N GLU A 186 14.83 14.47 -6.13
CA GLU A 186 14.66 15.25 -7.36
C GLU A 186 14.02 16.61 -7.07
N LEU A 187 12.96 16.64 -6.26
CA LEU A 187 12.23 17.86 -5.90
C LEU A 187 13.03 18.80 -4.99
N ILE A 188 13.86 18.27 -4.09
CA ILE A 188 14.80 19.07 -3.30
C ILE A 188 15.86 19.69 -4.21
N ALA A 189 16.44 18.89 -5.12
CA ALA A 189 17.48 19.36 -6.04
C ALA A 189 16.97 20.45 -7.01
N SER A 190 15.68 20.41 -7.39
CA SER A 190 15.05 21.44 -8.20
C SER A 190 14.61 22.69 -7.41
N GLY A 191 14.82 22.73 -6.09
CA GLY A 191 14.37 23.83 -5.23
C GLY A 191 12.85 23.89 -5.05
N SER A 192 12.14 22.81 -5.37
CA SER A 192 10.67 22.76 -5.28
C SER A 192 10.17 22.51 -3.87
N ILE A 193 11.01 22.02 -2.96
CA ILE A 193 10.68 21.77 -1.55
C ILE A 193 11.47 22.72 -0.66
N LYS A 194 10.77 23.38 0.27
CA LYS A 194 11.40 24.28 1.26
C LYS A 194 11.89 23.52 2.50
N PRO A 195 12.89 24.03 3.24
CA PRO A 195 13.45 23.36 4.42
C PRO A 195 12.45 23.13 5.55
N ASP A 196 11.45 24.00 5.69
CA ASP A 196 10.40 24.01 6.72
C ASP A 196 9.12 23.27 6.28
N MET A 197 9.22 22.43 5.24
CA MET A 197 8.09 21.67 4.73
C MET A 197 7.48 20.72 5.77
N VAL A 198 6.19 20.46 5.60
CA VAL A 198 5.45 19.43 6.33
C VAL A 198 5.03 18.32 5.38
N VAL A 199 5.28 17.07 5.78
CA VAL A 199 4.90 15.88 5.02
C VAL A 199 3.51 15.41 5.43
N TYR A 200 2.63 15.20 4.46
CA TYR A 200 1.32 14.60 4.65
C TYR A 200 1.23 13.28 3.89
N ARG A 201 0.38 12.37 4.37
CA ARG A 201 0.01 11.16 3.64
C ARG A 201 -1.42 11.27 3.11
N THR A 202 -1.65 10.83 1.89
CA THR A 202 -2.99 10.82 1.31
C THR A 202 -3.83 9.65 1.78
N MET A 203 -5.15 9.82 1.67
CA MET A 203 -6.13 8.75 1.85
C MET A 203 -6.99 8.55 0.60
N PRO A 204 -6.50 7.81 -0.39
CA PRO A 204 -7.36 7.33 -1.47
C PRO A 204 -8.44 6.37 -0.97
N GLY A 205 -9.54 6.22 -1.73
CA GLY A 205 -10.67 5.36 -1.39
C GLY A 205 -11.81 6.03 -0.61
N GLY A 206 -11.87 7.35 -0.56
CA GLY A 206 -12.98 8.12 0.02
C GLY A 206 -14.26 8.03 -0.82
N PRO A 207 -15.40 8.54 -0.32
CA PRO A 207 -16.57 8.74 -1.17
C PRO A 207 -16.14 9.65 -2.32
N ARG A 208 -15.99 9.07 -3.52
CA ARG A 208 -15.80 9.86 -4.74
C ARG A 208 -17.01 10.77 -4.79
N THR A 209 -16.82 12.06 -4.53
CA THR A 209 -17.90 13.03 -4.44
C THR A 209 -18.83 12.86 -5.64
N ARG A 210 -20.14 12.82 -5.35
CA ARG A 210 -21.19 12.98 -6.37
C ARG A 210 -20.99 14.27 -7.14
#